data_AF-A0A367XZD9-F1
#
_entry.id   AF-A0A367XZD9-F1
#
_cell.length_a   1.000
_cell.length_b   1.000
_cell.length_c   1.000
_cell.angle_alpha   90.00
_cell.angle_beta   90.00
_cell.angle_gamma   90.00
#
_symmetry.space_group_name_H-M   'P 1'
#
loop_
_entity.id
_entity.type
_entity.pdbx_description
1 polymer ?
#
loop_
_entity_poly.entity_id
_entity_poly.type
_entity_poly.pdbx_seq_one_letter_code
_entity_poly.pdbx_strand_id
1 'polypeptide(L)'
;MDDFQTEVARTQSPNSYLYTTLAQIHLGEIASCIIAKLIAHGRLTAKDISVRTKIPIKNVKTALVSLIQLNCLYYWEEKDKKVFYSLKETGLLLFLYSGDIINHIKKEYGEDEAEIIQNILTYGHVRVDDYLSQFKDDKARQIDEENRFLRLFNDKWLVRLQDFDFHPLDDIWNKVYNEALAETPRASFTSETKRVQEAQDKAKIKLTTLLESGQASSDLFTEVNGVKKLKPELVITFNLERFQKHLRTNALVSLVKARIGLLTAIIFEAGLKHIESNSPDLRYPILDIPGLVNDPTSAKEFIIKAENKLASEKKITFSARDIERYLPKQVDFNNSIITPTFAKPKRPFENGDASPDSKKLKLEDGTAASKPAFVSDGPKYNSSILEQHLKLLLNGTNTAFVYEISPGNYVVPFANLTKILKQFNFEMLVKTTLGEQGFRILRCIKAMRLVDEKAISNAVLLKEKTVRSEIYHLIRANVIEIQEVPRSADRAASKTFYLFRHKENYPFLVNCLIHDMAMILNGIEKFKSEHHILLEKCNRIDVQGQEEQLLLESELKTLHGLQNREISNIVRLDRLVVLFSIFSQ
;
A
#
# COMPACT_ATOMS: atom_id res chain seq x y z
N MET A 1 3.58 13.34 27.62
CA MET A 1 3.96 14.47 26.75
C MET A 1 3.55 15.74 27.46
N ASP A 2 4.39 16.77 27.50
CA ASP A 2 3.89 18.12 27.81
C ASP A 2 2.89 18.46 26.70
N ASP A 3 1.61 18.74 26.99
CA ASP A 3 0.56 18.98 25.98
C ASP A 3 1.01 19.96 24.89
N PHE A 4 1.91 20.87 25.27
CA PHE A 4 2.61 21.79 24.40
C PHE A 4 3.36 21.11 23.23
N GLN A 5 4.09 20.03 23.45
CA GLN A 5 4.81 19.35 22.38
C GLN A 5 3.87 18.68 21.37
N THR A 6 2.75 18.09 21.84
CA THR A 6 1.74 17.51 20.95
C THR A 6 1.13 18.60 20.08
N GLU A 7 0.85 19.75 20.67
CA GLU A 7 0.29 20.89 19.97
C GLU A 7 1.26 21.50 18.95
N VAL A 8 2.55 21.57 19.28
CA VAL A 8 3.59 21.99 18.33
C VAL A 8 3.68 21.01 17.15
N ALA A 9 3.71 19.70 17.42
CA ALA A 9 3.74 18.69 16.35
C ALA A 9 2.49 18.75 15.45
N ARG A 10 1.31 18.93 16.05
CA ARG A 10 0.02 19.09 15.37
C ARG A 10 0.00 20.29 14.42
N THR A 11 0.56 21.42 14.83
CA THR A 11 0.56 22.66 14.05
C THR A 11 1.68 22.72 13.01
N GLN A 12 2.77 21.99 13.21
CA GLN A 12 3.91 21.97 12.30
C GLN A 12 3.59 21.26 10.99
N SER A 13 3.17 19.99 11.04
CA SER A 13 2.74 19.23 9.86
C SER A 13 1.96 17.99 10.26
N PRO A 14 1.06 17.47 9.40
CA PRO A 14 0.37 16.22 9.65
C PRO A 14 1.32 15.04 9.92
N ASN A 15 2.40 14.92 9.13
CA ASN A 15 3.40 13.87 9.31
C ASN A 15 4.06 13.96 10.69
N SER A 16 4.44 15.17 11.12
CA SER A 16 4.97 15.38 12.46
C SER A 16 3.98 14.92 13.52
N TYR A 17 2.70 15.24 13.36
CA TYR A 17 1.69 14.84 14.34
C TYR A 17 1.58 13.31 14.43
N LEU A 18 1.37 12.63 13.30
CA LEU A 18 1.21 11.17 13.29
C LEU A 18 2.45 10.44 13.81
N TYR A 19 3.62 10.80 13.31
CA TYR A 19 4.87 10.10 13.61
C TYR A 19 5.32 10.29 15.06
N THR A 20 5.10 11.47 15.64
CA THR A 20 5.40 11.70 17.06
C THR A 20 4.41 10.98 17.96
N THR A 21 3.13 10.92 17.59
CA THR A 21 2.12 10.14 18.32
C THR A 21 2.41 8.64 18.26
N LEU A 22 2.73 8.08 17.09
CA LEU A 22 3.11 6.66 16.95
C LEU A 22 4.37 6.33 17.77
N ALA A 23 5.41 7.17 17.67
CA ALA A 23 6.63 6.99 18.45
C ALA A 23 6.37 7.05 19.95
N GLN A 24 5.46 7.93 20.41
CA GLN A 24 5.11 8.02 21.83
C GLN A 24 4.38 6.75 22.30
N ILE A 25 3.38 6.29 21.55
CA ILE A 25 2.56 5.11 21.89
C ILE A 25 3.44 3.86 21.99
N HIS A 26 4.37 3.66 21.05
CA HIS A 26 5.14 2.42 20.96
C HIS A 26 6.51 2.47 21.66
N LEU A 27 7.18 3.63 21.68
CA LEU A 27 8.58 3.77 22.12
C LEU A 27 8.77 4.76 23.28
N GLY A 28 7.73 5.49 23.67
CA GLY A 28 7.75 6.45 24.76
C GLY A 28 8.25 7.85 24.38
N GLU A 29 8.32 8.71 25.40
CA GLU A 29 8.45 10.16 25.22
C GLU A 29 9.79 10.62 24.64
N ILE A 30 10.89 9.96 25.04
CA ILE A 30 12.24 10.31 24.57
C ILE A 30 12.34 10.12 23.05
N ALA A 31 11.84 8.98 22.56
CA ALA A 31 11.85 8.65 21.14
C ALA A 31 10.99 9.64 20.34
N SER A 32 9.79 9.96 20.85
CA SER A 32 8.89 10.95 20.26
C SER A 32 9.53 12.35 20.18
N CYS A 33 10.22 12.79 21.24
CA CYS A 33 10.94 14.08 21.25
C CYS A 33 12.05 14.14 20.19
N ILE A 34 12.82 13.06 20.05
CA ILE A 34 13.90 12.98 19.05
C ILE A 34 13.33 13.05 17.63
N ILE A 35 12.29 12.25 17.35
CA ILE A 35 11.60 12.24 16.05
C ILE A 35 11.01 13.62 15.73
N ALA A 36 10.36 14.28 16.69
CA ALA A 36 9.82 15.63 16.50
C ALA A 36 10.91 16.63 16.06
N LYS A 37 12.09 16.59 16.70
CA LYS A 37 13.19 17.50 16.33
C LYS A 37 13.83 17.18 15.00
N LEU A 38 13.91 15.89 14.63
CA LEU A 38 14.39 15.48 13.32
C LEU A 38 13.43 15.89 12.20
N ILE A 39 12.11 15.82 12.42
CA ILE A 39 11.13 16.31 11.44
C ILE A 39 11.20 17.83 11.31
N ALA A 40 11.38 18.56 12.41
CA ALA A 40 11.44 20.03 12.41
C ALA A 40 12.71 20.64 11.82
N HIS A 41 13.85 19.97 11.97
CA HIS A 41 15.14 20.52 11.55
C HIS A 41 15.84 19.71 10.45
N GLY A 42 15.26 18.57 10.07
CA GLY A 42 15.89 17.62 9.16
C GLY A 42 17.05 16.90 9.83
N ARG A 43 18.19 16.90 9.14
CA ARG A 43 19.37 16.12 9.51
C ARG A 43 20.14 16.75 10.68
N LEU A 44 20.37 15.99 11.75
CA LEU A 44 21.01 16.47 12.99
C LEU A 44 22.07 15.51 13.52
N THR A 45 23.07 16.02 14.25
CA THR A 45 24.01 15.16 15.00
C THR A 45 23.46 14.79 16.38
N ALA A 46 24.00 13.75 17.01
CA ALA A 46 23.62 13.38 18.38
C ALA A 46 23.79 14.53 19.39
N LYS A 47 24.82 15.38 19.19
CA LYS A 47 25.05 16.58 20.03
C LYS A 47 23.95 17.62 19.82
N ASP A 48 23.58 17.88 18.56
CA ASP A 48 22.52 18.85 18.25
C ASP A 48 21.17 18.39 18.78
N ILE A 49 20.88 17.08 18.67
CA ILE A 49 19.67 16.48 19.23
C ILE A 49 19.65 16.67 20.74
N SER A 50 20.75 16.37 21.45
CA SER A 50 20.86 16.57 22.91
C SER A 50 20.62 18.02 23.32
N VAL A 51 21.22 19.00 22.64
CA VAL A 51 21.04 20.42 22.94
C VAL A 51 19.60 20.87 22.70
N ARG A 52 18.98 20.46 21.57
CA ARG A 52 17.63 20.88 21.18
C ARG A 52 16.52 20.21 21.99
N THR A 53 16.72 18.97 22.39
CA THR A 53 15.77 18.22 23.23
C THR A 53 15.97 18.48 24.72
N LYS A 54 17.14 19.03 25.12
CA LYS A 54 17.59 19.13 26.51
C LYS A 54 17.73 17.76 27.20
N ILE A 55 17.85 16.68 26.43
CA ILE A 55 18.05 15.33 26.93
C ILE A 55 19.56 15.05 27.00
N PRO A 56 20.08 14.43 28.08
CA PRO A 56 21.49 14.07 28.16
C PRO A 56 21.96 13.22 26.97
N ILE A 57 23.14 13.52 26.45
CA ILE A 57 23.72 12.87 25.27
C ILE A 57 23.76 11.34 25.38
N LYS A 58 23.95 10.79 26.59
CA LYS A 58 23.94 9.34 26.83
C LYS A 58 22.58 8.74 26.46
N ASN A 59 21.50 9.31 27.00
CA ASN A 59 20.14 8.85 26.74
C ASN A 59 19.75 9.05 25.28
N VAL A 60 20.19 10.14 24.65
CA VAL A 60 20.01 10.36 23.20
C VAL A 60 20.68 9.25 22.41
N LYS A 61 21.93 8.90 22.71
CA LYS A 61 22.64 7.81 22.02
C LYS A 61 21.93 6.46 22.20
N THR A 62 21.49 6.14 23.41
CA THR A 62 20.71 4.91 23.67
C THR A 62 19.43 4.88 22.83
N ALA A 63 18.67 5.97 22.82
CA ALA A 63 17.44 6.07 22.05
C ALA A 63 17.69 6.01 20.53
N LEU A 64 18.77 6.61 20.03
CA LEU A 64 19.16 6.53 18.62
C LEU A 64 19.46 5.09 18.20
N VAL A 65 20.15 4.30 19.03
CA VAL A 65 20.41 2.88 18.75
C VAL A 65 19.09 2.11 18.63
N SER A 66 18.15 2.29 19.57
CA SER A 66 16.83 1.64 19.53
C SER A 66 16.01 2.06 18.31
N LEU A 67 16.06 3.35 17.93
CA LEU A 67 15.34 3.86 16.76
C LEU A 67 15.91 3.35 15.43
N ILE A 68 17.24 3.18 15.34
CA ILE A 68 17.88 2.53 14.19
C ILE A 68 17.51 1.05 14.13
N GLN A 69 17.51 0.36 15.28
CA GLN A 69 17.09 -1.04 15.41
C GLN A 69 15.69 -1.27 14.83
N LEU A 70 14.76 -0.37 15.15
CA LEU A 70 13.36 -0.42 14.71
C LEU A 70 13.12 0.25 13.35
N ASN A 71 14.20 0.54 12.60
CA ASN A 71 14.13 1.06 11.23
C ASN A 71 13.41 2.43 11.12
N CYS A 72 13.45 3.24 12.17
CA CYS A 72 12.84 4.57 12.25
C CYS A 72 13.80 5.69 11.86
N LEU A 73 15.10 5.42 11.74
CA LEU A 73 16.12 6.41 11.42
C LEU A 73 17.08 5.92 10.35
N TYR A 74 17.53 6.86 9.52
CA TYR A 74 18.74 6.75 8.75
C TYR A 74 19.91 7.37 9.52
N TYR A 75 21.12 6.89 9.25
CA TYR A 75 22.35 7.53 9.67
C TYR A 75 23.30 7.71 8.48
N TRP A 76 24.14 8.73 8.53
CA TRP A 76 25.16 8.98 7.52
C TRP A 76 26.42 9.54 8.16
N GLU A 77 27.57 8.95 7.82
CA GLU A 77 28.88 9.42 8.25
C GLU A 77 29.54 10.24 7.14
N GLU A 78 29.84 11.51 7.44
CA GLU A 78 30.62 12.37 6.55
C GLU A 78 32.13 12.15 6.72
N LYS A 79 32.91 12.66 5.75
CA LYS A 79 34.38 12.56 5.73
C LYS A 79 35.06 13.06 7.01
N ASP A 80 34.43 13.98 7.74
CA ASP A 80 34.89 14.52 9.02
C ASP A 80 34.58 13.62 10.23
N LYS A 81 34.15 12.36 10.01
CA LYS A 81 33.67 11.43 11.05
C LYS A 81 32.50 11.95 11.88
N LYS A 82 31.74 12.88 11.30
CA LYS A 82 30.49 13.38 11.89
C LYS A 82 29.35 12.50 11.40
N VAL A 83 28.64 11.90 12.36
CA VAL A 83 27.44 11.11 12.08
C VAL A 83 26.21 11.99 12.25
N PHE A 84 25.39 11.95 11.22
CA PHE A 84 24.13 12.66 11.17
C PHE A 84 22.98 11.66 11.05
N TYR A 85 21.86 12.01 11.68
CA TYR A 85 20.66 11.20 11.70
C TYR A 85 19.52 11.93 11.00
N SER A 86 18.69 11.18 10.28
CA SER A 86 17.46 11.67 9.64
C SER A 86 16.33 10.66 9.81
N LEU A 87 15.09 11.10 9.64
CA LEU A 87 13.92 10.24 9.78
C LEU A 87 13.85 9.20 8.65
N LYS A 88 13.51 7.96 9.01
CA LYS A 88 13.04 6.93 8.10
C LYS A 88 11.59 6.57 8.43
N GLU A 89 10.69 6.80 7.49
CA GLU A 89 9.24 6.60 7.72
C GLU A 89 8.87 5.11 7.88
N THR A 90 9.69 4.20 7.33
CA THR A 90 9.40 2.76 7.26
C THR A 90 9.04 2.16 8.62
N GLY A 91 9.87 2.38 9.65
CA GLY A 91 9.62 1.82 10.99
C GLY A 91 8.32 2.33 11.62
N LEU A 92 8.01 3.61 11.45
CA LEU A 92 6.78 4.20 11.98
C LEU A 92 5.53 3.71 11.24
N LEU A 93 5.63 3.53 9.93
CA LEU A 93 4.57 2.91 9.15
C LEU A 93 4.37 1.44 9.54
N LEU A 94 5.43 0.70 9.88
CA LEU A 94 5.30 -0.66 10.41
C LEU A 94 4.48 -0.70 11.71
N PHE A 95 4.66 0.28 12.62
CA PHE A 95 3.81 0.37 13.80
C PHE A 95 2.34 0.61 13.43
N LEU A 96 2.08 1.52 12.49
CA LEU A 96 0.73 1.81 12.01
C LEU A 96 0.03 0.57 11.42
N TYR A 97 0.77 -0.25 10.66
CA TYR A 97 0.23 -1.44 9.99
C TYR A 97 0.34 -2.74 10.80
N SER A 98 0.98 -2.72 11.97
CA SER A 98 1.39 -3.93 12.71
C SER A 98 0.22 -4.91 12.95
N GLY A 99 -0.93 -4.42 13.41
CA GLY A 99 -2.12 -5.25 13.63
C GLY A 99 -2.66 -5.91 12.37
N ASP A 100 -2.75 -5.16 11.26
CA ASP A 100 -3.23 -5.68 9.98
C ASP A 100 -2.25 -6.68 9.35
N ILE A 101 -0.93 -6.43 9.49
CA ILE A 101 0.12 -7.34 9.04
C ILE A 101 -0.05 -8.69 9.74
N ILE A 102 -0.11 -8.70 11.08
CA ILE A 102 -0.23 -9.94 11.86
C ILE A 102 -1.52 -10.67 11.50
N ASN A 103 -2.65 -9.96 11.40
CA ASN A 103 -3.94 -10.55 11.04
C ASN A 103 -3.94 -11.14 9.63
N HIS A 104 -3.27 -10.51 8.67
CA HIS A 104 -3.15 -11.03 7.32
C HIS A 104 -2.33 -12.33 7.29
N ILE A 105 -1.15 -12.34 7.91
CA ILE A 105 -0.28 -13.52 7.97
C ILE A 105 -0.98 -14.68 8.69
N LYS A 106 -1.67 -14.39 9.79
CA LYS A 106 -2.47 -15.37 10.54
C LYS A 106 -3.55 -16.05 9.69
N LYS A 107 -4.22 -15.30 8.81
CA LYS A 107 -5.28 -15.84 7.94
C LYS A 107 -4.74 -16.69 6.78
N GLU A 108 -3.61 -16.31 6.19
CA GLU A 108 -3.09 -16.98 5.00
C GLU A 108 -2.10 -18.12 5.33
N TYR A 109 -1.34 -18.02 6.42
CA TYR A 109 -0.27 -18.95 6.77
C TYR A 109 -0.57 -19.75 8.05
N GLY A 110 -1.03 -19.09 9.11
CA GLY A 110 -1.32 -19.72 10.39
C GLY A 110 -0.84 -18.90 11.58
N GLU A 111 -1.14 -19.37 12.80
CA GLU A 111 -0.73 -18.70 14.05
C GLU A 111 0.79 -18.68 14.23
N ASP A 112 1.46 -19.78 13.91
CA ASP A 112 2.91 -19.91 14.13
C ASP A 112 3.71 -18.93 13.24
N GLU A 113 3.35 -18.81 11.96
CA GLU A 113 3.96 -17.81 11.08
C GLU A 113 3.66 -16.37 11.54
N ALA A 114 2.48 -16.12 12.10
CA ALA A 114 2.13 -14.81 12.64
C ALA A 114 2.97 -14.46 13.88
N GLU A 115 3.28 -15.44 14.73
CA GLU A 115 4.19 -15.27 15.88
C GLU A 115 5.60 -14.88 15.42
N ILE A 116 6.14 -15.53 14.38
CA ILE A 116 7.44 -15.18 13.79
C ILE A 116 7.44 -13.71 13.34
N ILE A 117 6.42 -13.28 12.59
CA ILE A 117 6.32 -11.91 12.11
C ILE A 117 6.16 -10.91 13.27
N GLN A 118 5.35 -11.23 14.27
CA GLN A 118 5.20 -10.39 15.46
C GLN A 118 6.53 -10.19 16.20
N ASN A 119 7.32 -11.24 16.35
CA ASN A 119 8.65 -11.17 16.96
C ASN A 119 9.58 -10.27 16.13
N ILE A 120 9.61 -10.45 14.80
CA ILE A 120 10.44 -9.62 13.90
C ILE A 120 10.02 -8.15 13.95
N LEU A 121 8.71 -7.85 13.97
CA LEU A 121 8.22 -6.47 14.10
C LEU A 121 8.60 -5.83 15.45
N THR A 122 8.63 -6.63 16.52
CA THR A 122 9.00 -6.16 17.86
C THR A 122 10.50 -5.87 17.98
N TYR A 123 11.34 -6.72 17.39
CA TYR A 123 12.80 -6.54 17.38
C TYR A 123 13.31 -5.62 16.26
N GLY A 124 12.50 -5.34 15.24
CA GLY A 124 12.82 -4.54 14.06
C GLY A 124 13.57 -5.33 12.98
N HIS A 125 14.78 -5.80 13.31
CA HIS A 125 15.54 -6.71 12.46
C HIS A 125 16.32 -7.72 13.30
N VAL A 126 16.43 -8.95 12.80
CA VAL A 126 17.00 -10.06 13.55
C VAL A 126 17.91 -10.88 12.65
N ARG A 127 19.01 -11.39 13.22
CA ARG A 127 19.86 -12.37 12.53
C ARG A 127 19.21 -13.76 12.60
N VAL A 128 19.22 -14.50 11.49
CA VAL A 128 18.61 -15.84 11.42
C VAL A 128 19.13 -16.77 12.53
N ASP A 129 20.45 -16.79 12.76
CA ASP A 129 21.04 -17.62 13.82
C ASP A 129 20.57 -17.21 15.23
N ASP A 130 20.48 -15.91 15.51
CA ASP A 130 20.04 -15.40 16.81
C ASP A 130 18.58 -15.79 17.08
N TYR A 131 17.73 -15.74 16.06
CA TYR A 131 16.33 -16.19 16.16
C TYR A 131 16.24 -17.69 16.42
N LEU A 132 16.92 -18.50 15.59
CA LEU A 132 16.89 -19.97 15.69
C LEU A 132 17.59 -20.48 16.95
N SER A 133 18.48 -19.68 17.55
CA SER A 133 19.19 -20.05 18.78
C SER A 133 18.27 -20.30 19.97
N GLN A 134 17.09 -19.68 19.97
CA GLN A 134 16.06 -19.82 21.00
C GLN A 134 15.46 -21.23 21.04
N PHE A 135 15.62 -22.01 19.96
CA PHE A 135 15.07 -23.36 19.82
C PHE A 135 16.15 -24.45 19.79
N LYS A 136 17.40 -24.14 20.17
CA LYS A 136 18.53 -25.10 20.12
C LYS A 136 18.30 -26.37 20.94
N ASP A 137 17.50 -26.30 21.99
CA ASP A 137 17.21 -27.43 22.88
C ASP A 137 16.22 -28.43 22.26
N ASP A 138 15.44 -28.02 21.25
CA ASP A 138 14.48 -28.85 20.53
C ASP A 138 14.74 -28.82 19.01
N LYS A 139 15.51 -29.81 18.55
CA LYS A 139 15.90 -29.94 17.14
C LYS A 139 14.71 -30.07 16.19
N ALA A 140 13.62 -30.71 16.62
CA ALA A 140 12.44 -30.87 15.76
C ALA A 140 11.77 -29.52 15.55
N ARG A 141 11.52 -28.80 16.63
CA ARG A 141 10.95 -27.45 16.59
C ARG A 141 11.83 -26.47 15.81
N GLN A 142 13.15 -26.55 15.98
CA GLN A 142 14.09 -25.72 15.23
C GLN A 142 13.98 -25.91 13.71
N ILE A 143 13.83 -27.15 13.25
CA ILE A 143 13.65 -27.46 11.81
C ILE A 143 12.32 -26.92 11.29
N ASP A 144 11.25 -27.05 12.08
CA ASP A 144 9.93 -26.54 11.69
C ASP A 144 9.93 -25.01 11.58
N GLU A 145 10.53 -24.31 12.55
CA GLU A 145 10.71 -22.85 12.50
C GLU A 145 11.55 -22.41 11.29
N GLU A 146 12.63 -23.13 10.99
CA GLU A 146 13.48 -22.84 9.83
C GLU A 146 12.70 -22.97 8.51
N ASN A 147 11.84 -23.99 8.38
CA ASN A 147 10.98 -24.19 7.21
C ASN A 147 9.93 -23.07 7.09
N ARG A 148 9.30 -22.66 8.21
CA ARG A 148 8.37 -21.53 8.23
C ARG A 148 9.03 -20.23 7.81
N PHE A 149 10.21 -19.96 8.36
CA PHE A 149 11.00 -18.78 8.05
C PHE A 149 11.39 -18.73 6.57
N LEU A 150 11.82 -19.88 6.02
CA LEU A 150 12.14 -20.02 4.60
C LEU A 150 10.92 -19.77 3.72
N ARG A 151 9.74 -20.27 4.11
CA ARG A 151 8.48 -20.04 3.38
C ARG A 151 8.12 -18.55 3.33
N LEU A 152 8.15 -17.86 4.48
CA LEU A 152 7.87 -16.42 4.55
C LEU A 152 8.87 -15.58 3.74
N PHE A 153 10.13 -15.99 3.73
CA PHE A 153 11.18 -15.34 2.93
C PHE A 153 10.98 -15.57 1.43
N ASN A 154 10.66 -16.80 1.00
CA ASN A 154 10.39 -17.12 -0.41
C ASN A 154 9.17 -16.36 -0.95
N ASP A 155 8.14 -16.16 -0.13
CA ASP A 155 6.95 -15.37 -0.46
C ASP A 155 7.17 -13.85 -0.33
N LYS A 156 8.41 -13.44 0.02
CA LYS A 156 8.92 -12.07 0.13
C LYS A 156 8.30 -11.23 1.24
N TRP A 157 7.69 -11.85 2.25
CA TRP A 157 7.25 -11.16 3.47
C TRP A 157 8.42 -10.72 4.32
N LEU A 158 9.52 -11.47 4.24
CA LEU A 158 10.79 -11.16 4.86
C LEU A 158 11.80 -10.76 3.79
N VAL A 159 12.65 -9.78 4.13
CA VAL A 159 13.70 -9.29 3.26
C VAL A 159 15.01 -9.16 4.03
N ARG A 160 16.12 -9.43 3.35
CA ARG A 160 17.45 -9.18 3.89
C ARG A 160 17.64 -7.66 4.05
N LEU A 161 18.25 -7.29 5.17
CA LEU A 161 18.73 -5.93 5.40
C LEU A 161 20.22 -5.83 5.06
N GLN A 162 20.60 -4.80 4.31
CA GLN A 162 21.96 -4.48 3.94
C GLN A 162 22.38 -3.14 4.54
N ASP A 163 23.69 -2.88 4.56
CA ASP A 163 24.25 -1.66 5.16
C ASP A 163 23.67 -0.38 4.53
N PHE A 164 23.50 -0.38 3.21
CA PHE A 164 22.93 0.76 2.48
C PHE A 164 21.47 1.06 2.87
N ASP A 165 20.72 0.12 3.43
CA ASP A 165 19.32 0.34 3.84
C ASP A 165 19.21 1.29 5.04
N PHE A 166 20.30 1.50 5.77
CA PHE A 166 20.37 2.43 6.90
C PHE A 166 20.83 3.83 6.49
N HIS A 167 21.07 4.07 5.20
CA HIS A 167 21.52 5.35 4.70
C HIS A 167 20.44 6.02 3.83
N PRO A 168 20.36 7.37 3.83
CA PRO A 168 19.48 8.06 2.89
C PRO A 168 19.93 7.80 1.44
N LEU A 169 18.97 7.50 0.56
CA LEU A 169 19.27 7.19 -0.83
C LEU A 169 19.94 8.37 -1.56
N ASP A 170 19.57 9.60 -1.21
CA ASP A 170 20.15 10.82 -1.77
C ASP A 170 21.66 10.90 -1.49
N ASP A 171 22.07 10.53 -0.28
CA ASP A 171 23.48 10.55 0.11
C ASP A 171 24.28 9.44 -0.61
N ILE A 172 23.68 8.25 -0.75
CA ILE A 172 24.26 7.16 -1.56
C ILE A 172 24.41 7.61 -3.01
N TRP A 173 23.36 8.18 -3.59
CA TRP A 173 23.36 8.68 -4.95
C TRP A 173 24.44 9.74 -5.16
N ASN A 174 24.53 10.73 -4.27
CA ASN A 174 25.56 11.76 -4.34
C ASN A 174 26.97 11.18 -4.27
N LYS A 175 27.20 10.17 -3.43
CA LYS A 175 28.49 9.47 -3.36
C LYS A 175 28.81 8.77 -4.69
N VAL A 176 27.91 7.92 -5.18
CA VAL A 176 28.08 7.17 -6.44
C VAL A 176 28.23 8.09 -7.64
N TYR A 177 27.47 9.19 -7.68
CA TYR A 177 27.53 10.19 -8.73
C TYR A 177 28.87 10.92 -8.75
N ASN A 178 29.37 11.35 -7.59
CA ASN A 178 30.68 11.99 -7.51
C ASN A 178 31.83 11.05 -7.92
N GLU A 179 31.73 9.76 -7.57
CA GLU A 179 32.68 8.74 -8.03
C GLU A 179 32.62 8.56 -9.56
N ALA A 180 31.41 8.45 -10.14
CA ALA A 180 31.23 8.34 -11.60
C ALA A 180 31.71 9.59 -12.36
N LEU A 181 31.55 10.77 -11.78
CA LEU A 181 32.03 12.04 -12.34
C LEU A 181 33.56 12.13 -12.30
N ALA A 182 34.19 11.65 -11.23
CA ALA A 182 35.65 11.55 -11.14
C ALA A 182 36.24 10.56 -12.15
N GLU A 183 35.55 9.45 -12.41
CA GLU A 183 35.93 8.43 -13.41
C GLU A 183 35.67 8.85 -14.86
N THR A 184 34.89 9.91 -15.10
CA THR A 184 34.56 10.39 -16.45
C THR A 184 35.32 11.70 -16.72
N PRO A 185 36.63 11.63 -17.07
CA PRO A 185 37.45 12.82 -17.29
C PRO A 185 36.94 13.61 -18.51
N ARG A 186 37.18 14.92 -18.49
CA ARG A 186 36.76 15.81 -19.58
C ARG A 186 37.62 15.59 -20.81
N ALA A 187 37.01 15.09 -21.89
CA ALA A 187 37.63 15.08 -23.21
C ALA A 187 37.50 16.47 -23.87
N SER A 188 38.45 16.83 -24.73
CA SER A 188 38.49 18.14 -25.40
C SER A 188 37.29 18.40 -26.33
N PHE A 189 36.66 17.34 -26.84
CA PHE A 189 35.54 17.38 -27.79
C PHE A 189 34.17 17.13 -27.16
N THR A 190 34.09 16.79 -25.86
CA THR A 190 32.82 16.56 -25.19
C THR A 190 32.34 17.83 -24.49
N SER A 191 31.09 18.21 -24.73
CA SER A 191 30.46 19.29 -23.98
C SER A 191 30.24 18.86 -22.53
N GLU A 192 30.27 19.84 -21.62
CA GLU A 192 30.04 19.59 -20.20
C GLU A 192 28.70 18.91 -19.92
N THR A 193 27.66 19.30 -20.66
CA THR A 193 26.33 18.67 -20.60
C THR A 193 26.38 17.18 -20.92
N LYS A 194 27.13 16.79 -21.97
CA LYS A 194 27.27 15.37 -22.35
C LYS A 194 28.07 14.60 -21.30
N ARG A 195 29.12 15.20 -20.73
CA ARG A 195 29.91 14.61 -19.64
C ARG A 195 29.05 14.32 -18.42
N VAL A 196 28.25 15.31 -17.98
CA VAL A 196 27.33 15.17 -16.85
C VAL A 196 26.31 14.06 -17.11
N GLN A 197 25.73 14.01 -18.30
CA GLN A 197 24.77 12.96 -18.66
C GLN A 197 25.40 11.56 -18.65
N GLU A 198 26.61 11.41 -19.20
CA GLU A 198 27.34 10.14 -19.18
C GLU A 198 27.67 9.70 -17.74
N ALA A 199 28.13 10.61 -16.90
CA ALA A 199 28.38 10.34 -15.48
C ALA A 199 27.09 9.96 -14.74
N GLN A 200 25.98 10.63 -15.02
CA GLN A 200 24.67 10.29 -14.46
C GLN A 200 24.21 8.89 -14.87
N ASP A 201 24.34 8.52 -16.13
CA ASP A 201 23.90 7.20 -16.61
C ASP A 201 24.79 6.07 -16.06
N LYS A 202 26.11 6.29 -15.95
CA LYS A 202 27.01 5.38 -15.23
C LYS A 202 26.64 5.25 -13.75
N ALA A 203 26.34 6.37 -13.09
CA ALA A 203 25.93 6.39 -11.69
C ALA A 203 24.62 5.63 -11.46
N LYS A 204 23.64 5.76 -12.37
CA LYS A 204 22.39 4.96 -12.33
C LYS A 204 22.68 3.47 -12.39
N ILE A 205 23.53 3.03 -13.31
CA ILE A 205 23.88 1.61 -13.45
C ILE A 205 24.59 1.11 -12.17
N LYS A 206 25.53 1.88 -11.63
CA LYS A 206 26.22 1.55 -10.37
C LYS A 206 25.24 1.46 -9.20
N LEU A 207 24.32 2.42 -9.08
CA LEU A 207 23.31 2.41 -8.03
C LEU A 207 22.38 1.20 -8.16
N THR A 208 21.86 0.91 -9.35
CA THR A 208 21.02 -0.28 -9.58
C THR A 208 21.78 -1.57 -9.25
N THR A 209 23.05 -1.66 -9.63
CA THR A 209 23.90 -2.82 -9.31
C THR A 209 24.11 -2.97 -7.80
N LEU A 210 24.26 -1.86 -7.07
CA LEU A 210 24.37 -1.86 -5.61
C LEU A 210 23.07 -2.33 -4.95
N LEU A 211 21.91 -1.84 -5.41
CA LEU A 211 20.60 -2.22 -4.88
C LEU A 211 20.23 -3.69 -5.19
N GLU A 212 20.69 -4.22 -6.33
CA GLU A 212 20.50 -5.63 -6.71
C GLU A 212 21.56 -6.55 -6.09
N SER A 213 22.62 -6.00 -5.48
CA SER A 213 23.70 -6.78 -4.88
C SER A 213 23.22 -7.62 -3.70
N GLY A 214 23.75 -8.83 -3.53
CA GLY A 214 23.41 -9.69 -2.38
C GLY A 214 22.02 -10.32 -2.42
N GLN A 215 21.28 -10.16 -3.53
CA GLN A 215 19.99 -10.82 -3.79
C GLN A 215 20.15 -12.16 -4.53
N ALA A 216 21.38 -12.54 -4.92
CA ALA A 216 21.62 -13.80 -5.60
C ALA A 216 21.32 -15.00 -4.70
N SER A 217 20.83 -16.10 -5.29
CA SER A 217 20.52 -17.33 -4.54
C SER A 217 21.74 -17.86 -3.76
N SER A 218 22.96 -17.68 -4.28
CA SER A 218 24.20 -18.06 -3.60
C SER A 218 24.49 -17.23 -2.35
N ASP A 219 24.00 -16.00 -2.30
CA ASP A 219 24.24 -15.07 -1.19
C ASP A 219 23.25 -15.30 -0.06
N LEU A 220 22.06 -15.81 -0.39
CA LEU A 220 20.94 -15.98 0.53
C LEU A 220 20.84 -17.40 1.11
N PHE A 221 21.17 -18.42 0.32
CA PHE A 221 20.94 -19.81 0.69
C PHE A 221 22.25 -20.60 0.86
N THR A 222 22.19 -21.58 1.75
CA THR A 222 23.16 -22.66 1.91
C THR A 222 22.46 -24.00 1.73
N GLU A 223 23.08 -24.92 1.01
CA GLU A 223 22.55 -26.28 0.85
C GLU A 223 23.20 -27.19 1.88
N VAL A 224 22.38 -27.73 2.79
CA VAL A 224 22.81 -28.72 3.79
C VAL A 224 21.97 -29.97 3.57
N ASN A 225 22.62 -31.10 3.28
CA ASN A 225 21.95 -32.39 3.02
C ASN A 225 20.88 -32.33 1.89
N GLY A 226 21.10 -31.49 0.87
CA GLY A 226 20.17 -31.30 -0.25
C GLY A 226 18.95 -30.41 0.05
N VAL A 227 18.86 -29.85 1.27
CA VAL A 227 17.81 -28.89 1.65
C VAL A 227 18.38 -27.47 1.60
N LYS A 228 17.69 -26.57 0.89
CA LYS A 228 18.01 -25.14 0.88
C LYS A 228 17.62 -24.51 2.20
N LYS A 229 18.58 -23.89 2.87
CA LYS A 229 18.42 -23.18 4.14
C LYS A 229 18.89 -21.75 3.98
N LEU A 230 18.32 -20.82 4.74
CA LEU A 230 18.82 -19.45 4.78
C LEU A 230 20.17 -19.41 5.48
N LYS A 231 21.06 -18.55 4.99
CA LYS A 231 22.36 -18.37 5.65
C LYS A 231 22.16 -17.83 7.09
N PRO A 232 22.86 -18.39 8.08
CA PRO A 232 22.69 -18.03 9.49
C PRO A 232 23.08 -16.57 9.78
N GLU A 233 24.00 -16.01 9.00
CA GLU A 233 24.52 -14.64 9.18
C GLU A 233 23.57 -13.55 8.64
N LEU A 234 22.50 -13.92 7.93
CA LEU A 234 21.60 -12.95 7.34
C LEU A 234 20.84 -12.17 8.41
N VAL A 235 20.88 -10.86 8.27
CA VAL A 235 20.00 -9.94 9.02
C VAL A 235 18.75 -9.71 8.20
N ILE A 236 17.59 -9.95 8.80
CA ILE A 236 16.30 -9.97 8.11
C ILE A 236 15.32 -9.04 8.83
N THR A 237 14.46 -8.40 8.05
CA THR A 237 13.37 -7.54 8.53
C THR A 237 12.09 -7.82 7.74
N PHE A 238 10.97 -7.25 8.20
CA PHE A 238 9.69 -7.34 7.51
C PHE A 238 9.65 -6.43 6.27
N ASN A 239 9.14 -6.96 5.16
CA ASN A 239 9.00 -6.22 3.92
C ASN A 239 7.68 -5.43 3.87
N LEU A 240 7.75 -4.15 4.21
CA LEU A 240 6.59 -3.25 4.16
C LEU A 240 6.01 -3.12 2.74
N GLU A 241 6.85 -3.08 1.70
CA GLU A 241 6.38 -2.92 0.32
C GLU A 241 5.56 -4.12 -0.14
N ARG A 242 5.95 -5.34 0.27
CA ARG A 242 5.18 -6.57 0.02
C ARG A 242 3.78 -6.49 0.63
N PHE A 243 3.66 -5.92 1.83
CA PHE A 243 2.37 -5.72 2.48
C PHE A 243 1.54 -4.61 1.80
N GLN A 244 2.17 -3.52 1.37
CA GLN A 244 1.48 -2.49 0.62
C GLN A 244 0.96 -2.98 -0.74
N LYS A 245 1.66 -3.91 -1.41
CA LYS A 245 1.15 -4.63 -2.59
C LYS A 245 -0.13 -5.40 -2.25
N HIS A 246 -0.17 -6.05 -1.09
CA HIS A 246 -1.37 -6.73 -0.62
C HIS A 246 -2.54 -5.75 -0.36
N LEU A 247 -2.28 -4.59 0.24
CA LEU A 247 -3.31 -3.55 0.38
C LEU A 247 -3.84 -3.06 -0.97
N ARG A 248 -2.95 -2.88 -1.97
CA ARG A 248 -3.35 -2.56 -3.35
C ARG A 248 -4.24 -3.65 -3.94
N THR A 249 -3.89 -4.92 -3.79
CA THR A 249 -4.72 -6.05 -4.22
C THR A 249 -6.13 -5.95 -3.63
N ASN A 250 -6.24 -5.79 -2.30
CA ASN A 250 -7.54 -5.69 -1.63
C ASN A 250 -8.38 -4.52 -2.14
N ALA A 251 -7.73 -3.38 -2.41
CA ALA A 251 -8.41 -2.21 -2.95
C ALA A 251 -8.90 -2.43 -4.39
N LEU A 252 -8.11 -3.10 -5.23
CA LEU A 252 -8.50 -3.45 -6.60
C LEU A 252 -9.64 -4.49 -6.63
N VAL A 253 -9.61 -5.50 -5.76
CA VAL A 253 -10.69 -6.48 -5.61
C VAL A 253 -11.98 -5.80 -5.16
N SER A 254 -11.89 -4.88 -4.20
CA SER A 254 -13.02 -4.08 -3.74
C SER A 254 -13.63 -3.22 -4.87
N LEU A 255 -12.79 -2.67 -5.76
CA LEU A 255 -13.24 -1.93 -6.93
C LEU A 255 -14.00 -2.83 -7.92
N VAL A 256 -13.51 -4.04 -8.19
CA VAL A 256 -14.22 -5.02 -9.05
C VAL A 256 -15.55 -5.42 -8.42
N LYS A 257 -15.57 -5.68 -7.10
CA LYS A 257 -16.78 -6.04 -6.36
C LYS A 257 -17.86 -4.96 -6.47
N ALA A 258 -17.47 -3.68 -6.44
CA ALA A 258 -18.39 -2.56 -6.59
C ALA A 258 -18.87 -2.32 -8.03
N ARG A 259 -18.09 -2.71 -9.05
CA ARG A 259 -18.37 -2.42 -10.46
C ARG A 259 -19.03 -3.55 -11.23
N ILE A 260 -18.58 -4.78 -10.99
CA ILE A 260 -19.00 -5.97 -11.73
C ILE A 260 -19.80 -6.90 -10.83
N GLY A 261 -19.27 -7.22 -9.65
CA GLY A 261 -19.95 -8.08 -8.68
C GLY A 261 -19.00 -8.99 -7.91
N LEU A 262 -19.56 -9.72 -6.94
CA LEU A 262 -18.79 -10.52 -5.97
C LEU A 262 -18.05 -11.70 -6.61
N LEU A 263 -18.73 -12.51 -7.43
CA LEU A 263 -18.14 -13.74 -7.99
C LEU A 263 -16.93 -13.44 -8.90
N THR A 264 -17.06 -12.45 -9.76
CA THR A 264 -15.96 -11.99 -10.62
C THR A 264 -14.82 -11.39 -9.79
N ALA A 265 -15.12 -10.71 -8.67
CA ALA A 265 -14.10 -10.19 -7.77
C ALA A 265 -13.27 -11.32 -7.12
N ILE A 266 -13.90 -12.44 -6.74
CA ILE A 266 -13.18 -13.62 -6.21
C ILE A 266 -12.22 -14.19 -7.25
N ILE A 267 -12.63 -14.29 -8.51
CA ILE A 267 -11.77 -14.76 -9.60
C ILE A 267 -10.60 -13.80 -9.83
N PHE A 268 -10.87 -12.50 -9.79
CA PHE A 268 -9.84 -11.48 -9.91
C PHE A 268 -8.86 -11.50 -8.72
N GLU A 269 -9.35 -11.68 -7.50
CA GLU A 269 -8.54 -11.84 -6.29
C GLU A 269 -7.59 -13.04 -6.41
N ALA A 270 -8.09 -14.19 -6.85
CA ALA A 270 -7.27 -15.38 -7.06
C ALA A 270 -6.19 -15.16 -8.13
N GLY A 271 -6.49 -14.43 -9.22
CA GLY A 271 -5.50 -14.02 -10.22
C GLY A 271 -4.45 -13.06 -9.64
N LEU A 272 -4.87 -12.08 -8.83
CA LEU A 272 -3.95 -11.15 -8.16
C LEU A 272 -3.06 -11.85 -7.16
N LYS A 273 -3.59 -12.76 -6.32
CA LYS A 273 -2.82 -13.55 -5.35
C LYS A 273 -1.68 -14.33 -6.03
N HIS A 274 -1.91 -14.86 -7.23
CA HIS A 274 -0.89 -15.57 -7.99
C HIS A 274 0.30 -14.67 -8.39
N ILE A 275 0.03 -13.42 -8.77
CA ILE A 275 1.05 -12.49 -9.28
C ILE A 275 1.55 -11.48 -8.24
N GLU A 276 0.97 -11.45 -7.05
CA GLU A 276 1.10 -10.37 -6.07
C GLU A 276 2.56 -10.11 -5.67
N SER A 277 3.32 -11.18 -5.36
CA SER A 277 4.72 -11.10 -4.92
C SER A 277 5.67 -10.56 -5.99
N ASN A 278 5.28 -10.65 -7.26
CA ASN A 278 6.04 -10.17 -8.42
C ASN A 278 5.42 -8.93 -9.07
N SER A 279 4.31 -8.44 -8.53
CA SER A 279 3.65 -7.23 -9.02
C SER A 279 4.55 -6.00 -8.84
N PRO A 280 4.35 -4.92 -9.63
CA PRO A 280 5.22 -3.75 -9.61
C PRO A 280 5.23 -3.10 -8.22
N ASP A 281 6.38 -2.55 -7.81
CA ASP A 281 6.47 -1.79 -6.57
C ASP A 281 5.60 -0.53 -6.62
N LEU A 282 5.15 -0.09 -5.45
CA LEU A 282 4.31 1.09 -5.33
C LEU A 282 5.15 2.36 -5.35
N ARG A 283 6.34 2.30 -4.75
CA ARG A 283 7.32 3.37 -4.76
C ARG A 283 8.56 2.88 -5.50
N TYR A 284 9.14 3.77 -6.29
CA TYR A 284 10.39 3.50 -6.99
C TYR A 284 11.43 4.43 -6.38
N PRO A 285 12.40 3.91 -5.60
CA PRO A 285 13.35 4.75 -4.88
C PRO A 285 14.09 5.76 -5.78
N ILE A 286 14.31 5.40 -7.04
CA ILE A 286 14.96 6.27 -8.03
C ILE A 286 14.16 7.54 -8.38
N LEU A 287 12.83 7.52 -8.21
CA LEU A 287 11.97 8.67 -8.45
C LEU A 287 11.97 9.65 -7.27
N ASP A 288 12.38 9.19 -6.09
CA ASP A 288 12.45 10.02 -4.88
C ASP A 288 13.74 10.88 -4.85
N ILE A 289 14.74 10.53 -5.67
CA ILE A 289 16.02 11.26 -5.76
C ILE A 289 15.78 12.66 -6.40
N PRO A 290 16.01 13.75 -5.65
CA PRO A 290 15.80 15.10 -6.15
C PRO A 290 16.66 15.39 -7.40
N GLY A 291 16.04 15.98 -8.43
CA GLY A 291 16.75 16.42 -9.63
C GLY A 291 16.92 15.35 -10.71
N LEU A 292 16.69 14.07 -10.42
CA LEU A 292 16.90 12.97 -11.38
C LEU A 292 15.74 12.83 -12.38
N VAL A 293 14.50 12.95 -11.90
CA VAL A 293 13.28 12.95 -12.71
C VAL A 293 12.41 14.14 -12.31
N ASN A 294 12.58 15.27 -13.00
CA ASN A 294 11.86 16.50 -12.66
C ASN A 294 10.51 16.63 -13.39
N ASP A 295 10.34 15.92 -14.51
CA ASP A 295 9.13 16.01 -15.32
C ASP A 295 8.12 14.89 -14.99
N PRO A 296 6.86 15.23 -14.66
CA PRO A 296 5.81 14.24 -14.35
C PRO A 296 5.52 13.26 -15.48
N THR A 297 5.79 13.62 -16.74
CA THR A 297 5.58 12.71 -17.89
C THR A 297 6.66 11.64 -17.91
N SER A 298 7.90 12.05 -17.70
CA SER A 298 9.06 11.15 -17.59
C SER A 298 8.90 10.12 -16.45
N ALA A 299 8.38 10.53 -15.29
CA ALA A 299 8.08 9.62 -14.18
C ALA A 299 7.02 8.57 -14.54
N LYS A 300 5.94 8.98 -15.24
CA LYS A 300 4.90 8.04 -15.71
C LYS A 300 5.44 7.04 -16.73
N GLU A 301 6.27 7.50 -17.66
CA GLU A 301 6.91 6.63 -18.62
C GLU A 301 7.82 5.59 -17.96
N PHE A 302 8.55 5.97 -16.91
CA PHE A 302 9.37 5.04 -16.14
C PHE A 302 8.53 3.92 -15.52
N ILE A 303 7.43 4.27 -14.85
CA ILE A 303 6.52 3.30 -14.22
C ILE A 303 5.93 2.35 -15.27
N ILE A 304 5.46 2.88 -16.40
CA ILE A 304 4.90 2.07 -17.49
C ILE A 304 5.96 1.13 -18.09
N LYS A 305 7.20 1.60 -18.27
CA LYS A 305 8.31 0.78 -18.76
C LYS A 305 8.64 -0.36 -17.79
N ALA A 306 8.67 -0.08 -16.48
CA ALA A 306 8.88 -1.09 -15.45
C ALA A 306 7.78 -2.16 -15.46
N GLU A 307 6.52 -1.74 -15.55
CA GLU A 307 5.37 -2.65 -15.64
C GLU A 307 5.41 -3.51 -16.92
N ASN A 308 5.70 -2.90 -18.07
CA ASN A 308 5.82 -3.63 -19.34
C ASN A 308 6.97 -4.64 -19.32
N LYS A 309 8.09 -4.35 -18.65
CA LYS A 309 9.18 -5.29 -18.44
C LYS A 309 8.68 -6.53 -17.68
N LEU A 310 7.95 -6.33 -16.57
CA LEU A 310 7.37 -7.43 -15.79
C LEU A 310 6.34 -8.26 -16.59
N ALA A 311 5.53 -7.60 -17.42
CA ALA A 311 4.61 -8.29 -18.32
C ALA A 311 5.35 -9.14 -19.36
N SER A 312 6.41 -8.59 -19.96
CA SER A 312 7.22 -9.30 -20.96
C SER A 312 7.96 -10.52 -20.37
N GLU A 313 8.39 -10.43 -19.12
CA GLU A 313 9.00 -11.52 -18.34
C GLU A 313 7.96 -12.52 -17.81
N LYS A 314 6.66 -12.35 -18.13
CA LYS A 314 5.54 -13.19 -17.66
C LYS A 314 5.41 -13.25 -16.13
N LYS A 315 5.93 -12.25 -15.41
CA LYS A 315 5.88 -12.17 -13.94
C LYS A 315 4.53 -11.71 -13.40
N ILE A 316 3.78 -10.96 -14.20
CA ILE A 316 2.45 -10.41 -13.86
C ILE A 316 1.35 -10.93 -14.77
N THR A 317 1.58 -12.10 -15.38
CA THR A 317 0.63 -12.77 -16.26
C THR A 317 0.08 -14.02 -15.60
N PHE A 318 -1.20 -14.33 -15.83
CA PHE A 318 -1.81 -15.57 -15.35
C PHE A 318 -2.83 -16.12 -16.35
N SER A 319 -3.08 -17.43 -16.28
CA SER A 319 -4.11 -18.14 -17.05
C SER A 319 -5.23 -18.64 -16.13
N ALA A 320 -6.36 -19.08 -16.71
CA ALA A 320 -7.46 -19.67 -15.93
C ALA A 320 -7.00 -20.86 -15.06
N ARG A 321 -6.03 -21.64 -15.52
CA ARG A 321 -5.48 -22.80 -14.78
C ARG A 321 -4.68 -22.39 -13.55
N ASP A 322 -3.99 -21.25 -13.61
CA ASP A 322 -3.18 -20.76 -12.50
C ASP A 322 -4.06 -20.28 -11.34
N ILE A 323 -5.23 -19.71 -11.67
CA ILE A 323 -6.20 -19.18 -10.72
C ILE A 323 -6.89 -20.30 -9.91
N GLU A 324 -7.11 -21.48 -10.51
CA GLU A 324 -7.86 -22.59 -9.88
C GLU A 324 -7.34 -22.98 -8.49
N ARG A 325 -6.03 -22.86 -8.26
CA ARG A 325 -5.38 -23.22 -6.98
C ARG A 325 -5.73 -22.27 -5.84
N TYR A 326 -6.09 -21.02 -6.16
CA TYR A 326 -6.37 -19.96 -5.19
C TYR A 326 -7.87 -19.73 -4.99
N LEU A 327 -8.72 -20.45 -5.72
CA LEU A 327 -10.17 -20.32 -5.58
C LEU A 327 -10.68 -21.03 -4.30
N PRO A 328 -11.66 -20.42 -3.60
CA PRO A 328 -12.27 -21.02 -2.43
C PRO A 328 -13.13 -22.24 -2.82
N LYS A 329 -12.88 -23.38 -2.18
CA LYS A 329 -13.53 -24.67 -2.46
C LYS A 329 -15.06 -24.66 -2.32
N GLN A 330 -15.59 -23.72 -1.55
CA GLN A 330 -17.01 -23.64 -1.21
C GLN A 330 -17.85 -22.81 -2.20
N VAL A 331 -17.21 -22.11 -3.14
CA VAL A 331 -17.92 -21.21 -4.06
C VAL A 331 -18.22 -21.92 -5.37
N ASP A 332 -19.50 -21.96 -5.74
CA ASP A 332 -19.94 -22.43 -7.06
C ASP A 332 -20.06 -21.24 -8.02
N PHE A 333 -19.45 -21.38 -9.20
CA PHE A 333 -19.49 -20.39 -10.28
C PHE A 333 -20.47 -20.77 -11.40
N ASN A 334 -21.14 -21.91 -11.32
CA ASN A 334 -22.11 -22.32 -12.33
C ASN A 334 -23.30 -21.34 -12.42
N ASN A 335 -23.78 -21.08 -13.64
CA ASN A 335 -24.89 -20.15 -13.92
C ASN A 335 -24.69 -18.70 -13.42
N SER A 336 -23.46 -18.33 -13.08
CA SER A 336 -23.10 -16.98 -12.62
C SER A 336 -23.16 -15.91 -13.72
N ILE A 337 -23.05 -16.33 -14.99
CA ILE A 337 -23.12 -15.47 -16.17
C ILE A 337 -24.29 -15.93 -17.04
N ILE A 338 -25.30 -15.07 -17.14
CA ILE A 338 -26.57 -15.37 -17.83
C ILE A 338 -26.43 -15.24 -19.35
N THR A 339 -25.48 -14.43 -19.84
CA THR A 339 -25.26 -14.18 -21.28
C THR A 339 -23.80 -14.42 -21.64
N PRO A 340 -23.44 -15.57 -22.25
CA PRO A 340 -22.05 -15.89 -22.57
C PRO A 340 -21.50 -15.16 -23.81
N THR A 341 -22.11 -14.06 -24.25
CA THR A 341 -21.84 -13.46 -25.57
C THR A 341 -21.54 -11.96 -25.49
N PHE A 342 -20.30 -11.62 -25.13
CA PHE A 342 -19.72 -10.30 -25.43
C PHE A 342 -18.95 -10.31 -26.75
N ALA A 343 -19.38 -11.13 -27.72
CA ALA A 343 -18.98 -10.95 -29.11
C ALA A 343 -19.84 -9.82 -29.70
N LYS A 344 -19.19 -8.84 -30.36
CA LYS A 344 -19.77 -7.67 -31.02
C LYS A 344 -21.17 -7.94 -31.60
N PRO A 345 -22.14 -6.99 -31.50
CA PRO A 345 -23.47 -7.19 -32.04
C PRO A 345 -23.38 -7.40 -33.56
N LYS A 346 -23.61 -8.63 -34.03
CA LYS A 346 -23.96 -8.87 -35.43
C LYS A 346 -25.37 -8.34 -35.62
N ARG A 347 -25.53 -7.38 -36.53
CA ARG A 347 -26.83 -6.90 -36.98
C ARG A 347 -27.67 -8.11 -37.45
N PRO A 348 -28.97 -8.17 -37.12
CA PRO A 348 -29.82 -9.23 -37.63
C PRO A 348 -29.99 -9.04 -39.14
N PHE A 349 -29.62 -10.05 -39.92
CA PHE A 349 -30.12 -10.20 -41.27
C PHE A 349 -31.46 -10.93 -41.16
N GLU A 350 -32.53 -10.25 -41.55
CA GLU A 350 -33.79 -10.88 -41.92
C GLU A 350 -33.57 -11.77 -43.15
N ASN A 351 -33.96 -13.05 -43.07
CA ASN A 351 -34.97 -13.66 -43.94
C ASN A 351 -34.96 -15.19 -43.85
N GLY A 352 -36.17 -15.76 -43.71
CA GLY A 352 -36.59 -16.94 -44.47
C GLY A 352 -36.58 -18.31 -43.77
N ASP A 353 -37.76 -18.72 -43.32
CA ASP A 353 -38.37 -20.08 -43.28
C ASP A 353 -37.48 -21.35 -43.31
N ALA A 354 -37.65 -22.22 -42.30
CA ALA A 354 -38.39 -23.49 -42.43
C ALA A 354 -38.24 -24.36 -41.15
N SER A 355 -39.34 -25.04 -40.80
CA SER A 355 -39.60 -25.89 -39.63
C SER A 355 -38.84 -27.24 -39.60
N PRO A 356 -38.92 -28.02 -38.49
CA PRO A 356 -37.86 -28.91 -38.00
C PRO A 356 -38.06 -30.37 -38.41
N ASP A 357 -36.97 -31.14 -38.40
CA ASP A 357 -37.08 -32.60 -38.40
C ASP A 357 -36.16 -33.23 -37.35
N SER A 358 -36.79 -33.93 -36.42
CA SER A 358 -36.16 -34.76 -35.42
C SER A 358 -36.27 -36.21 -35.89
N LYS A 359 -35.14 -36.90 -36.04
CA LYS A 359 -35.12 -38.36 -36.19
C LYS A 359 -34.29 -39.00 -35.08
N LYS A 360 -35.02 -39.60 -34.14
CA LYS A 360 -34.55 -40.70 -33.30
C LYS A 360 -34.20 -41.89 -34.19
N LEU A 361 -33.06 -42.51 -33.93
CA LEU A 361 -32.79 -43.91 -34.31
C LEU A 361 -32.46 -44.68 -33.03
N LYS A 362 -32.97 -45.91 -32.97
CA LYS A 362 -33.05 -46.79 -31.79
C LYS A 362 -32.39 -48.12 -32.15
N LEU A 363 -31.86 -48.79 -31.11
CA LEU A 363 -31.44 -50.21 -31.00
C LEU A 363 -30.01 -50.50 -31.48
N GLU A 364 -29.21 -51.39 -30.88
CA GLU A 364 -29.54 -52.58 -30.07
C GLU A 364 -28.34 -53.00 -29.18
N ASP A 365 -28.56 -54.00 -28.33
CA ASP A 365 -27.74 -54.51 -27.22
C ASP A 365 -26.21 -54.58 -27.36
N GLY A 366 -25.54 -54.33 -26.23
CA GLY A 366 -24.13 -54.64 -26.03
C GLY A 366 -23.65 -54.30 -24.61
N THR A 367 -23.75 -55.26 -23.70
CA THR A 367 -23.18 -55.21 -22.35
C THR A 367 -21.67 -54.95 -22.41
N ALA A 368 -21.21 -53.81 -21.89
CA ALA A 368 -19.79 -53.54 -21.65
C ALA A 368 -19.57 -53.25 -20.16
N ALA A 369 -18.75 -54.10 -19.55
CA ALA A 369 -18.42 -54.16 -18.15
C ALA A 369 -17.94 -52.82 -17.56
N SER A 370 -18.43 -52.52 -16.36
CA SER A 370 -17.91 -51.46 -15.49
C SER A 370 -16.49 -51.79 -15.04
N LYS A 371 -15.50 -51.16 -15.66
CA LYS A 371 -14.21 -50.92 -14.98
C LYS A 371 -14.46 -49.85 -13.93
N PRO A 372 -14.05 -50.02 -12.66
CA PRO A 372 -14.15 -48.96 -11.68
C PRO A 372 -13.24 -47.82 -12.17
N ALA A 373 -13.87 -46.69 -12.50
CA ALA A 373 -13.13 -45.47 -12.73
C ALA A 373 -12.37 -45.15 -11.44
N PHE A 374 -11.05 -45.23 -11.52
CA PHE A 374 -10.16 -44.55 -10.61
C PHE A 374 -10.64 -43.09 -10.55
N VAL A 375 -11.18 -42.66 -9.42
CA VAL A 375 -11.62 -41.27 -9.23
C VAL A 375 -10.35 -40.43 -9.10
N SER A 376 -9.74 -40.10 -10.23
CA SER A 376 -8.89 -38.93 -10.30
C SER A 376 -9.83 -37.73 -10.22
N ASP A 377 -9.83 -37.06 -9.07
CA ASP A 377 -10.54 -35.80 -8.82
C ASP A 377 -10.25 -34.84 -10.00
N GLY A 378 -11.24 -34.69 -10.90
CA GLY A 378 -11.13 -33.79 -12.05
C GLY A 378 -11.07 -32.32 -11.60
N PRO A 379 -10.77 -31.36 -12.50
CA PRO A 379 -10.78 -29.95 -12.13
C PRO A 379 -12.17 -29.58 -11.57
N LYS A 380 -12.20 -29.12 -10.30
CA LYS A 380 -13.43 -28.79 -9.55
C LYS A 380 -14.23 -27.64 -10.16
N TYR A 381 -13.60 -26.84 -11.02
CA TYR A 381 -14.18 -25.67 -11.66
C TYR A 381 -14.20 -25.84 -13.18
N ASN A 382 -15.28 -25.37 -13.82
CA ASN A 382 -15.38 -25.37 -15.27
C ASN A 382 -14.51 -24.24 -15.86
N SER A 383 -13.42 -24.60 -16.53
CA SER A 383 -12.47 -23.65 -17.13
C SER A 383 -13.13 -22.67 -18.10
N SER A 384 -14.19 -23.08 -18.80
CA SER A 384 -14.98 -22.21 -19.69
C SER A 384 -15.68 -21.08 -18.94
N ILE A 385 -16.19 -21.36 -17.74
CA ILE A 385 -16.85 -20.35 -16.90
C ILE A 385 -15.83 -19.35 -16.34
N LEU A 386 -14.66 -19.84 -15.92
CA LEU A 386 -13.56 -18.98 -15.49
C LEU A 386 -13.11 -18.04 -16.62
N GLU A 387 -12.99 -18.55 -17.84
CA GLU A 387 -12.69 -17.73 -19.02
C GLU A 387 -13.77 -16.67 -19.30
N GLN A 388 -15.04 -16.98 -19.09
CA GLN A 388 -16.12 -16.01 -19.25
C GLN A 388 -16.03 -14.86 -18.23
N HIS A 389 -15.70 -15.16 -16.97
CA HIS A 389 -15.46 -14.11 -15.96
C HIS A 389 -14.22 -13.27 -16.27
N LEU A 390 -13.15 -13.88 -16.79
CA LEU A 390 -11.96 -13.16 -17.24
C LEU A 390 -12.27 -12.22 -18.41
N LYS A 391 -13.11 -12.65 -19.35
CA LYS A 391 -13.64 -11.79 -20.43
C LYS A 391 -14.54 -10.67 -19.89
N LEU A 392 -15.26 -10.90 -18.79
CA LEU A 392 -16.04 -9.86 -18.11
C LEU A 392 -15.13 -8.83 -17.43
N LEU A 393 -13.99 -9.23 -16.89
CA LEU A 393 -12.98 -8.30 -16.35
C LEU A 393 -12.33 -7.45 -17.46
N LEU A 394 -12.21 -8.00 -18.66
CA LEU A 394 -11.68 -7.31 -19.84
C LEU A 394 -12.67 -6.27 -20.41
N ASN A 395 -13.92 -6.67 -20.65
CA ASN A 395 -14.89 -5.91 -21.45
C ASN A 395 -16.24 -5.62 -20.75
N GLY A 396 -16.44 -6.08 -19.51
CA GLY A 396 -17.74 -5.98 -18.83
C GLY A 396 -18.12 -4.57 -18.39
N THR A 397 -17.15 -3.65 -18.31
CA THR A 397 -17.38 -2.25 -17.93
C THR A 397 -16.50 -1.32 -18.76
N ASN A 398 -16.64 -0.01 -18.58
CA ASN A 398 -15.74 0.98 -19.17
C ASN A 398 -14.29 0.91 -18.63
N THR A 399 -14.03 0.07 -17.61
CA THR A 399 -12.69 -0.20 -17.08
C THR A 399 -12.27 -1.60 -17.44
N ALA A 400 -11.14 -1.73 -18.14
CA ALA A 400 -10.47 -3.01 -18.35
C ALA A 400 -9.61 -3.33 -17.12
N PHE A 401 -10.04 -4.31 -16.33
CA PHE A 401 -9.32 -4.79 -15.13
C PHE A 401 -8.19 -5.76 -15.45
N VAL A 402 -8.28 -6.39 -16.62
CA VAL A 402 -7.24 -7.25 -17.19
C VAL A 402 -7.12 -6.95 -18.67
N TYR A 403 -5.97 -7.26 -19.28
CA TYR A 403 -5.76 -7.31 -20.72
C TYR A 403 -5.35 -8.71 -21.14
N GLU A 404 -5.81 -9.16 -22.31
CA GLU A 404 -5.39 -10.44 -22.88
C GLU A 404 -4.18 -10.19 -23.80
N ILE A 405 -3.02 -10.76 -23.46
CA ILE A 405 -1.79 -10.63 -24.28
C ILE A 405 -1.77 -11.68 -25.38
N SER A 406 -2.17 -12.90 -25.02
CA SER A 406 -2.32 -14.04 -25.91
C SER A 406 -3.56 -14.82 -25.48
N PRO A 407 -4.19 -15.61 -26.38
CA PRO A 407 -5.40 -16.36 -26.05
C PRO A 407 -5.28 -17.10 -24.71
N GLY A 408 -6.12 -16.74 -23.73
CA GLY A 408 -6.17 -17.36 -22.40
C GLY A 408 -5.11 -16.90 -21.40
N ASN A 409 -4.21 -15.97 -21.74
CA ASN A 409 -3.24 -15.35 -20.83
C ASN A 409 -3.55 -13.88 -20.62
N TYR A 410 -3.73 -13.52 -19.34
CA TYR A 410 -4.17 -12.20 -18.92
C TYR A 410 -3.07 -11.48 -18.14
N VAL A 411 -3.05 -10.15 -18.24
CA VAL A 411 -2.17 -9.25 -17.49
C VAL A 411 -2.98 -8.17 -16.80
N VAL A 412 -2.53 -7.71 -15.63
CA VAL A 412 -3.19 -6.65 -14.87
C VAL A 412 -2.48 -5.31 -15.13
N PRO A 413 -3.17 -4.29 -15.66
CA PRO A 413 -2.59 -2.97 -15.91
C PRO A 413 -2.53 -2.11 -14.64
N PHE A 414 -1.58 -2.36 -13.76
CA PHE A 414 -1.51 -1.74 -12.43
C PHE A 414 -1.45 -0.21 -12.49
N ALA A 415 -0.64 0.39 -13.36
CA ALA A 415 -0.52 1.85 -13.45
C ALA A 415 -1.85 2.54 -13.80
N ASN A 416 -2.60 1.97 -14.75
CA ASN A 416 -3.91 2.50 -15.13
C ASN A 416 -4.95 2.26 -14.04
N LEU A 417 -4.96 1.06 -13.45
CA LEU A 417 -5.92 0.71 -12.41
C LEU A 417 -5.73 1.51 -11.13
N THR A 418 -4.49 1.77 -10.71
CA THR A 418 -4.21 2.64 -9.55
C THR A 418 -4.77 4.05 -9.77
N LYS A 419 -4.67 4.60 -10.98
CA LYS A 419 -5.28 5.90 -11.32
C LYS A 419 -6.80 5.84 -11.20
N ILE A 420 -7.44 4.83 -11.78
CA ILE A 420 -8.90 4.66 -11.74
C ILE A 420 -9.37 4.43 -10.29
N LEU A 421 -8.62 3.67 -9.50
CA LEU A 421 -8.88 3.39 -8.10
C LEU A 421 -8.86 4.68 -7.26
N LYS A 422 -7.84 5.53 -7.42
CA LYS A 422 -7.76 6.83 -6.76
C LYS A 422 -8.94 7.73 -7.15
N GLN A 423 -9.26 7.80 -8.44
CA GLN A 423 -10.39 8.61 -8.93
C GLN A 423 -11.74 8.13 -8.36
N PHE A 424 -11.98 6.82 -8.35
CA PHE A 424 -13.21 6.25 -7.81
C PHE A 424 -13.35 6.51 -6.31
N ASN A 425 -12.31 6.25 -5.52
CA ASN A 425 -12.34 6.48 -4.08
C ASN A 425 -12.47 7.97 -3.74
N PHE A 426 -11.83 8.86 -4.51
CA PHE A 426 -11.98 10.31 -4.33
C PHE A 426 -13.41 10.76 -4.61
N GLU A 427 -14.00 10.30 -5.72
CA GLU A 427 -15.39 10.59 -6.06
C GLU A 427 -16.36 10.09 -5.00
N MET A 428 -16.13 8.88 -4.48
CA MET A 428 -16.97 8.31 -3.42
C MET A 428 -16.81 9.09 -2.12
N LEU A 429 -15.59 9.50 -1.76
CA LEU A 429 -15.32 10.33 -0.59
C LEU A 429 -16.06 11.67 -0.68
N VAL A 430 -16.02 12.34 -1.84
CA VAL A 430 -16.78 13.58 -2.08
C VAL A 430 -18.28 13.32 -1.95
N LYS A 431 -18.80 12.23 -2.55
CA LYS A 431 -20.22 11.89 -2.47
C LYS A 431 -20.68 11.65 -1.03
N THR A 432 -19.90 10.94 -0.22
CA THR A 432 -20.29 10.59 1.16
C THR A 432 -20.13 11.76 2.11
N THR A 433 -19.15 12.65 1.91
CA THR A 433 -18.84 13.76 2.83
C THR A 433 -19.55 15.06 2.45
N LEU A 434 -19.61 15.40 1.16
CA LEU A 434 -20.20 16.64 0.64
C LEU A 434 -21.59 16.42 0.01
N GLY A 435 -22.08 15.18 -0.03
CA GLY A 435 -23.42 14.85 -0.49
C GLY A 435 -23.57 14.76 -2.02
N GLU A 436 -24.78 14.43 -2.45
CA GLU A 436 -25.04 14.09 -3.86
C GLU A 436 -24.99 15.30 -4.80
N GLN A 437 -25.39 16.50 -4.32
CA GLN A 437 -25.40 17.70 -5.15
C GLN A 437 -23.98 18.21 -5.42
N GLY A 438 -23.13 18.28 -4.39
CA GLY A 438 -21.70 18.57 -4.54
C GLY A 438 -21.02 17.56 -5.46
N PHE A 439 -21.31 16.27 -5.32
CA PHE A 439 -20.79 15.24 -6.22
C PHE A 439 -21.23 15.43 -7.67
N ARG A 440 -22.51 15.74 -7.91
CA ARG A 440 -23.05 15.99 -9.25
C ARG A 440 -22.38 17.19 -9.91
N ILE A 441 -22.15 18.27 -9.15
CA ILE A 441 -21.43 19.46 -9.61
C ILE A 441 -19.97 19.13 -9.94
N LEU A 442 -19.27 18.37 -9.08
CA LEU A 442 -17.91 17.92 -9.35
C LEU A 442 -17.82 17.15 -10.68
N ARG A 443 -18.73 16.19 -10.92
CA ARG A 443 -18.74 15.44 -12.19
C ARG A 443 -18.97 16.33 -13.40
N CYS A 444 -19.85 17.33 -13.28
CA CYS A 444 -20.08 18.33 -14.32
C CYS A 444 -18.81 19.13 -14.63
N ILE A 445 -18.13 19.66 -13.59
CA ILE A 445 -16.87 20.41 -13.74
C ILE A 445 -15.79 19.53 -14.38
N LYS A 446 -15.67 18.26 -13.97
CA LYS A 446 -14.71 17.31 -14.57
C LYS A 446 -14.99 17.05 -16.05
N ALA A 447 -16.26 16.92 -16.43
CA ALA A 447 -16.66 16.70 -17.81
C ALA A 447 -16.39 17.92 -18.71
N MET A 448 -16.73 19.12 -18.21
CA MET A 448 -16.56 20.37 -18.96
C MET A 448 -15.14 20.96 -18.88
N ARG A 449 -14.30 20.44 -17.97
CA ARG A 449 -12.91 20.82 -17.66
C ARG A 449 -12.72 22.23 -17.09
N LEU A 450 -13.37 23.23 -17.68
CA LEU A 450 -13.33 24.62 -17.25
C LEU A 450 -14.69 25.26 -17.55
N VAL A 451 -15.40 25.72 -16.51
CA VAL A 451 -16.82 26.10 -16.64
C VAL A 451 -17.20 27.22 -15.67
N ASP A 452 -18.14 28.09 -16.05
CA ASP A 452 -18.71 29.13 -15.21
C ASP A 452 -19.97 28.67 -14.44
N GLU A 453 -20.36 29.44 -13.41
CA GLU A 453 -21.48 29.08 -12.52
C GLU A 453 -22.80 28.85 -13.27
N LYS A 454 -23.09 29.70 -14.27
CA LYS A 454 -24.35 29.64 -15.03
C LYS A 454 -24.42 28.38 -15.89
N ALA A 455 -23.32 28.01 -16.55
CA ALA A 455 -23.26 26.77 -17.31
C ALA A 455 -23.38 25.53 -16.41
N ILE A 456 -22.79 25.53 -15.21
CA ILE A 456 -22.98 24.46 -14.22
C ILE A 456 -24.46 24.34 -13.84
N SER A 457 -25.12 25.46 -13.52
CA SER A 457 -26.54 25.48 -13.15
C SER A 457 -27.43 24.88 -14.23
N ASN A 458 -27.19 25.22 -15.50
CA ASN A 458 -27.92 24.67 -16.64
C ASN A 458 -27.64 23.18 -16.86
N ALA A 459 -26.38 22.74 -16.77
CA ALA A 459 -26.00 21.34 -17.00
C ALA A 459 -26.47 20.40 -15.88
N VAL A 460 -26.45 20.88 -14.63
CA VAL A 460 -26.82 20.12 -13.43
C VAL A 460 -28.31 20.28 -13.10
N LEU A 461 -29.05 21.14 -13.79
CA LEU A 461 -30.48 21.38 -13.54
C LEU A 461 -30.77 21.75 -12.07
N LEU A 462 -29.94 22.62 -11.50
CA LEU A 462 -30.07 23.14 -10.14
C LEU A 462 -30.19 24.67 -10.18
N LYS A 463 -30.85 25.26 -9.19
CA LYS A 463 -30.91 26.72 -9.04
C LYS A 463 -29.52 27.29 -8.78
N GLU A 464 -29.18 28.41 -9.39
CA GLU A 464 -27.87 29.08 -9.23
C GLU A 464 -27.50 29.29 -7.75
N LYS A 465 -28.44 29.71 -6.89
CA LYS A 465 -28.19 29.87 -5.45
C LYS A 465 -27.67 28.59 -4.79
N THR A 466 -28.24 27.43 -5.13
CA THR A 466 -27.81 26.13 -4.60
C THR A 466 -26.43 25.77 -5.15
N VAL A 467 -26.22 25.94 -6.47
CA VAL A 467 -24.94 25.69 -7.12
C VAL A 467 -23.82 26.50 -6.47
N ARG A 468 -24.05 27.79 -6.20
CA ARG A 468 -23.10 28.67 -5.53
C ARG A 468 -22.71 28.17 -4.14
N SER A 469 -23.70 27.72 -3.35
CA SER A 469 -23.47 27.14 -2.03
C SER A 469 -22.61 25.88 -2.12
N GLU A 470 -22.93 24.95 -3.01
CA GLU A 470 -22.17 23.70 -3.17
C GLU A 470 -20.75 23.94 -3.72
N ILE A 471 -20.60 24.85 -4.68
CA ILE A 471 -19.29 25.29 -5.20
C ILE A 471 -18.43 25.84 -4.06
N TYR A 472 -18.99 26.64 -3.16
CA TYR A 472 -18.26 27.15 -2.00
C TYR A 472 -17.74 26.03 -1.09
N HIS A 473 -18.54 25.00 -0.81
CA HIS A 473 -18.09 23.84 -0.03
C HIS A 473 -16.97 23.07 -0.75
N LEU A 474 -17.10 22.85 -2.06
CA LEU A 474 -16.08 22.18 -2.87
C LEU A 474 -14.76 22.96 -2.92
N ILE A 475 -14.81 24.30 -2.99
CA ILE A 475 -13.63 25.17 -2.95
C ILE A 475 -12.98 25.09 -1.56
N ARG A 476 -13.76 25.20 -0.49
CA ARG A 476 -13.25 25.14 0.90
C ARG A 476 -12.57 23.80 1.19
N ALA A 477 -13.04 22.72 0.57
CA ALA A 477 -12.43 21.39 0.68
C ALA A 477 -11.25 21.16 -0.28
N ASN A 478 -10.80 22.17 -1.04
CA ASN A 478 -9.78 22.08 -2.09
C ASN A 478 -10.08 21.00 -3.16
N VAL A 479 -11.36 20.71 -3.39
CA VAL A 479 -11.80 19.76 -4.43
C VAL A 479 -11.81 20.43 -5.80
N ILE A 480 -12.13 21.73 -5.86
CA ILE A 480 -12.10 22.52 -7.10
C ILE A 480 -11.33 23.83 -6.89
N GLU A 481 -10.72 24.31 -7.97
CA GLU A 481 -9.96 25.56 -8.01
C GLU A 481 -10.76 26.65 -8.74
N ILE A 482 -10.59 27.89 -8.28
CA ILE A 482 -11.07 29.09 -8.99
C ILE A 482 -10.00 29.54 -9.97
N GLN A 483 -10.39 29.71 -11.23
CA GLN A 483 -9.58 30.30 -12.29
C GLN A 483 -10.13 31.69 -12.60
N GLU A 484 -9.34 32.70 -12.29
CA GLU A 484 -9.66 34.09 -12.59
C GLU A 484 -9.30 34.45 -14.02
N VAL A 485 -10.20 35.17 -14.69
CA VAL A 485 -10.03 35.74 -16.02
C VAL A 485 -10.33 37.24 -15.94
N PRO A 486 -9.31 38.08 -15.65
CA PRO A 486 -9.50 39.51 -15.48
C PRO A 486 -9.80 40.20 -16.82
N ARG A 487 -10.84 41.04 -16.87
CA ARG A 487 -11.16 41.84 -18.07
C ARG A 487 -10.37 43.15 -18.14
N SER A 488 -9.81 43.60 -17.01
CA SER A 488 -9.03 44.82 -16.89
C SER A 488 -7.65 44.53 -16.32
N ALA A 489 -6.67 45.39 -16.66
CA ALA A 489 -5.27 45.20 -16.26
C ALA A 489 -5.05 45.25 -14.75
N ASP A 490 -5.91 45.97 -14.02
CA ASP A 490 -5.92 46.09 -12.55
C ASP A 490 -6.40 44.82 -11.84
N ARG A 491 -6.88 43.80 -12.59
CA ARG A 491 -7.44 42.54 -12.07
C ARG A 491 -8.53 42.75 -11.00
N ALA A 492 -9.27 43.84 -11.05
CA ALA A 492 -10.32 44.14 -10.08
C ALA A 492 -11.39 43.04 -10.09
N ALA A 493 -11.74 42.50 -8.90
CA ALA A 493 -12.70 41.39 -8.75
C ALA A 493 -14.06 41.66 -9.41
N SER A 494 -14.54 42.91 -9.39
CA SER A 494 -15.79 43.33 -10.04
C SER A 494 -15.77 43.23 -11.57
N LYS A 495 -14.57 43.19 -12.18
CA LYS A 495 -14.34 43.05 -13.63
C LYS A 495 -13.67 41.73 -13.99
N THR A 496 -13.64 40.77 -13.07
CA THR A 496 -13.02 39.45 -13.28
C THR A 496 -14.10 38.40 -13.48
N PHE A 497 -13.91 37.55 -14.49
CA PHE A 497 -14.69 36.34 -14.65
C PHE A 497 -14.08 35.21 -13.84
N TYR A 498 -14.93 34.43 -13.17
CA TYR A 498 -14.52 33.28 -12.38
C TYR A 498 -14.98 32.00 -13.06
N LEU A 499 -14.03 31.13 -13.36
CA LEU A 499 -14.24 29.80 -13.90
C LEU A 499 -13.82 28.77 -12.86
N PHE A 500 -14.42 27.60 -12.91
CA PHE A 500 -14.13 26.50 -11.99
C PHE A 500 -13.50 25.35 -12.77
N ARG A 501 -12.44 24.78 -12.19
CA ARG A 501 -11.78 23.58 -12.71
C ARG A 501 -11.49 22.60 -11.59
N HIS A 502 -11.41 21.32 -11.92
CA HIS A 502 -10.95 20.29 -10.99
C HIS A 502 -9.50 19.93 -11.34
N LYS A 503 -8.60 20.05 -10.37
CA LYS A 503 -7.24 19.53 -10.43
C LYS A 503 -7.07 18.51 -9.31
N GLU A 504 -6.62 17.31 -9.67
CA GLU A 504 -6.37 16.26 -8.68
C GLU A 504 -5.26 16.71 -7.73
N ASN A 505 -5.57 16.81 -6.43
CA ASN A 505 -4.64 17.18 -5.38
C ASN A 505 -4.62 16.11 -4.27
N TYR A 506 -4.13 14.93 -4.63
CA TYR A 506 -3.98 13.83 -3.67
C TYR A 506 -3.03 14.13 -2.50
N PRO A 507 -1.93 14.90 -2.65
CA PRO A 507 -1.09 15.26 -1.52
C PRO A 507 -1.83 16.01 -0.41
N PHE A 508 -2.73 16.94 -0.76
CA PHE A 508 -3.57 17.61 0.23
C PHE A 508 -4.48 16.62 0.96
N LEU A 509 -5.13 15.71 0.23
CA LEU A 509 -5.98 14.68 0.83
C LEU A 509 -5.19 13.76 1.75
N VAL A 510 -3.99 13.31 1.33
CA VAL A 510 -3.10 12.46 2.15
C VAL A 510 -2.76 13.18 3.45
N ASN A 511 -2.41 14.46 3.40
CA ASN A 511 -2.14 15.28 4.58
C ASN A 511 -3.35 15.38 5.53
N CYS A 512 -4.57 15.52 4.99
CA CYS A 512 -5.79 15.47 5.82
C CYS A 512 -5.97 14.10 6.49
N LEU A 513 -5.81 13.00 5.72
CA LEU A 513 -5.93 11.65 6.26
C LEU A 513 -4.91 11.37 7.36
N ILE A 514 -3.65 11.80 7.18
CA ILE A 514 -2.59 11.67 8.19
C ILE A 514 -2.94 12.43 9.46
N HIS A 515 -3.43 13.67 9.32
CA HIS A 515 -3.85 14.47 10.46
C HIS A 515 -5.01 13.80 11.23
N ASP A 516 -6.00 13.28 10.51
CA ASP A 516 -7.16 12.62 11.11
C ASP A 516 -6.77 11.29 11.80
N MET A 517 -5.85 10.52 11.21
CA MET A 517 -5.28 9.32 11.85
C MET A 517 -4.59 9.67 13.18
N ALA A 518 -3.77 10.72 13.19
CA ALA A 518 -3.09 11.19 14.39
C ALA A 518 -4.09 11.69 15.46
N MET A 519 -5.15 12.39 15.04
CA MET A 519 -6.21 12.86 15.94
C MET A 519 -6.93 11.68 16.62
N ILE A 520 -7.21 10.60 15.88
CA ILE A 520 -7.83 9.39 16.44
C ILE A 520 -6.89 8.72 17.43
N LEU A 521 -5.62 8.51 17.07
CA LEU A 521 -4.63 7.88 17.95
C LEU A 521 -4.41 8.67 19.24
N ASN A 522 -4.26 10.00 19.14
CA ASN A 522 -4.14 10.86 20.31
C ASN A 522 -5.43 10.87 21.15
N GLY A 523 -6.59 10.80 20.49
CA GLY A 523 -7.87 10.64 21.16
C GLY A 523 -7.95 9.34 21.97
N ILE A 524 -7.40 8.24 21.44
CA ILE A 524 -7.28 6.95 22.14
C ILE A 524 -6.39 7.09 23.37
N GLU A 525 -5.19 7.63 23.18
CA GLU A 525 -4.22 7.78 24.26
C GLU A 525 -4.75 8.68 25.38
N LYS A 526 -5.39 9.79 25.02
CA LYS A 526 -5.97 10.73 25.97
C LYS A 526 -7.01 10.06 26.87
N PHE A 527 -8.00 9.35 26.32
CA PHE A 527 -9.00 8.71 27.19
C PHE A 527 -8.39 7.56 28.01
N LYS A 528 -7.38 6.85 27.50
CA LYS A 528 -6.66 5.82 28.28
C LYS A 528 -5.94 6.46 29.47
N SER A 529 -5.31 7.61 29.28
CA SER A 529 -4.65 8.35 30.36
C SER A 529 -5.64 8.90 31.39
N GLU A 530 -6.78 9.44 30.96
CA GLU A 530 -7.85 9.95 31.83
C GLU A 530 -8.44 8.85 32.73
N HIS A 531 -8.47 7.61 32.23
CA HIS A 531 -9.02 6.44 32.93
C HIS A 531 -7.95 5.43 33.36
N HIS A 532 -6.67 5.83 33.47
CA HIS A 532 -5.56 4.91 33.74
C HIS A 532 -5.77 4.10 35.03
N ILE A 533 -6.33 4.69 36.08
CA ILE A 533 -6.58 4.00 37.37
C ILE A 533 -7.47 2.76 37.18
N LEU A 534 -8.55 2.91 36.41
CA LEU A 534 -9.46 1.80 36.14
C LEU A 534 -8.81 0.75 35.24
N LEU A 535 -8.09 1.19 34.20
CA LEU A 535 -7.40 0.29 33.28
C LEU A 535 -6.28 -0.49 33.98
N GLU A 536 -5.52 0.15 34.87
CA GLU A 536 -4.53 -0.51 35.72
C GLU A 536 -5.19 -1.53 36.65
N LYS A 537 -6.33 -1.19 37.27
CA LYS A 537 -7.11 -2.13 38.07
C LYS A 537 -7.51 -3.38 37.27
N CYS A 538 -7.96 -3.20 36.02
CA CYS A 538 -8.34 -4.30 35.13
C CYS A 538 -7.14 -5.13 34.63
N ASN A 539 -5.98 -4.50 34.45
CA ASN A 539 -4.76 -5.17 33.99
C ASN A 539 -4.06 -5.99 35.09
N ARG A 540 -4.56 -5.95 36.34
CA ARG A 540 -4.02 -6.79 37.40
C ARG A 540 -4.42 -8.25 37.17
N ILE A 541 -3.46 -9.15 37.38
CA ILE A 541 -3.61 -10.60 37.13
C ILE A 541 -4.78 -11.20 37.91
N ASP A 542 -5.07 -10.69 39.11
CA ASP A 542 -6.17 -11.13 39.97
C ASP A 542 -7.55 -10.65 39.48
N VAL A 543 -7.61 -9.64 38.62
CA VAL A 543 -8.85 -9.04 38.10
C VAL A 543 -9.14 -9.46 36.66
N GLN A 544 -8.08 -9.68 35.87
CA GLN A 544 -8.17 -10.03 34.46
C GLN A 544 -8.95 -11.35 34.25
N GLY A 545 -9.99 -11.30 33.41
CA GLY A 545 -10.90 -12.43 33.15
C GLY A 545 -11.96 -12.67 34.23
N GLN A 546 -11.95 -11.90 35.32
CA GLN A 546 -12.96 -11.91 36.38
C GLN A 546 -13.55 -10.50 36.61
N GLU A 547 -13.51 -9.65 35.58
CA GLU A 547 -13.92 -8.25 35.66
C GLU A 547 -15.39 -8.12 36.09
N GLU A 548 -16.25 -9.03 35.65
CA GLU A 548 -17.68 -9.04 36.00
C GLU A 548 -17.97 -9.32 37.48
N GLN A 549 -17.04 -10.00 38.17
CA GLN A 549 -17.21 -10.39 39.58
C GLN A 549 -16.51 -9.43 40.53
N LEU A 550 -15.41 -8.82 40.09
CA LEU A 550 -14.49 -8.06 40.96
C LEU A 550 -14.61 -6.54 40.81
N LEU A 551 -15.22 -6.04 39.73
CA LEU A 551 -15.48 -4.62 39.54
C LEU A 551 -16.86 -4.24 40.08
N LEU A 552 -16.99 -2.97 40.48
CA LEU A 552 -18.31 -2.41 40.75
C LEU A 552 -19.11 -2.27 39.46
N GLU A 553 -20.44 -2.36 39.53
CA GLU A 553 -21.33 -2.23 38.36
C GLU A 553 -21.12 -0.91 37.59
N SER A 554 -20.81 0.18 38.30
CA SER A 554 -20.48 1.48 37.71
C SER A 554 -19.14 1.48 36.96
N GLU A 555 -18.13 0.79 37.51
CA GLU A 555 -16.81 0.60 36.88
C GLU A 555 -16.94 -0.29 35.64
N LEU A 556 -17.72 -1.37 35.72
CA LEU A 556 -18.00 -2.29 34.61
C LEU A 556 -18.69 -1.56 33.45
N LYS A 557 -19.72 -0.75 33.76
CA LYS A 557 -20.39 0.08 32.74
C LYS A 557 -19.41 1.06 32.08
N THR A 558 -18.51 1.65 32.86
CA THR A 558 -17.48 2.56 32.35
C THR A 558 -16.49 1.79 31.45
N LEU A 559 -15.99 0.65 31.90
CA LEU A 559 -15.08 -0.22 31.15
C LEU A 559 -15.68 -0.65 29.81
N HIS A 560 -16.93 -1.10 29.80
CA HIS A 560 -17.62 -1.48 28.56
C HIS A 560 -17.77 -0.29 27.60
N GLY A 561 -18.07 0.90 28.14
CA GLY A 561 -18.10 2.14 27.37
C GLY A 561 -16.73 2.48 26.75
N LEU A 562 -15.64 2.31 27.50
CA LEU A 562 -14.28 2.55 27.03
C LEU A 562 -13.86 1.55 25.96
N GLN A 563 -14.13 0.26 26.16
CA GLN A 563 -13.85 -0.80 25.17
C GLN A 563 -14.60 -0.55 23.86
N ASN A 564 -15.90 -0.24 23.92
CA ASN A 564 -16.68 0.08 22.72
C ASN A 564 -16.15 1.34 22.01
N ARG A 565 -15.73 2.35 22.77
CA ARG A 565 -15.12 3.56 22.21
C ARG A 565 -13.78 3.27 21.55
N GLU A 566 -12.95 2.43 22.16
CA GLU A 566 -11.67 1.99 21.60
C GLU A 566 -11.88 1.24 20.28
N ILE A 567 -12.74 0.23 20.26
CA ILE A 567 -13.08 -0.53 19.05
C ILE A 567 -13.61 0.41 17.95
N SER A 568 -14.51 1.33 18.29
CA SER A 568 -15.04 2.29 17.31
C SER A 568 -13.96 3.18 16.71
N ASN A 569 -12.98 3.61 17.51
CA ASN A 569 -11.88 4.44 17.04
C ASN A 569 -10.88 3.64 16.20
N ILE A 570 -10.57 2.39 16.56
CA ILE A 570 -9.71 1.50 15.77
C ILE A 570 -10.35 1.27 14.39
N VAL A 571 -11.64 0.94 14.33
CA VAL A 571 -12.34 0.76 13.05
C VAL A 571 -12.33 2.03 12.18
N ARG A 572 -12.39 3.22 12.80
CA ARG A 572 -12.25 4.49 12.06
C ARG A 572 -10.83 4.68 11.56
N LEU A 573 -9.83 4.39 12.38
CA LEU A 573 -8.42 4.44 12.00
C LEU A 573 -8.15 3.52 10.80
N ASP A 574 -8.58 2.26 10.86
CA ASP A 574 -8.36 1.28 9.77
C ASP A 574 -8.95 1.76 8.45
N ARG A 575 -10.15 2.38 8.46
CA ARG A 575 -10.75 2.96 7.25
C ARG A 575 -9.91 4.09 6.67
N LEU A 576 -9.34 4.95 7.52
CA LEU A 576 -8.43 6.01 7.09
C LEU A 576 -7.10 5.45 6.59
N VAL A 577 -6.56 4.43 7.25
CA VAL A 577 -5.33 3.73 6.86
C VAL A 577 -5.49 3.10 5.47
N VAL A 578 -6.63 2.47 5.19
CA VAL A 578 -6.94 1.93 3.85
C VAL A 578 -6.99 3.06 2.80
N LEU A 579 -7.69 4.17 3.06
CA LEU A 579 -7.70 5.30 2.14
C LEU A 579 -6.30 5.91 1.95
N PHE A 580 -5.55 6.08 3.04
CA PHE A 580 -4.17 6.55 3.02
C PHE A 580 -3.32 5.64 2.15
N SER A 581 -3.44 4.33 2.32
CA SER A 581 -2.73 3.34 1.51
C SER A 581 -3.08 3.41 0.03
N ILE A 582 -4.29 3.84 -0.37
CA ILE A 582 -4.70 3.99 -1.78
C ILE A 582 -4.11 5.26 -2.39
N PHE A 583 -4.12 6.37 -1.64
CA PHE A 583 -3.69 7.67 -2.17
C PHE A 583 -2.18 7.89 -2.09
N SER A 584 -1.49 7.21 -1.17
CA SER A 584 -0.04 7.26 -0.97
C SER A 584 0.79 6.41 -1.94
N GLN A 585 0.13 5.62 -2.80
CA GLN A 585 0.75 4.78 -3.83
C GLN A 585 1.22 5.55 -5.06
#